data_AF-A0A481P094-F1
#
_entry.id   AF-A0A481P094-F1
#
_cell.length_a   1.000
_cell.length_b   1.000
_cell.length_c   1.000
_cell.angle_alpha   90.00
_cell.angle_beta   90.00
_cell.angle_gamma   90.00
#
_symmetry.space_group_name_H-M   'P 1'
#
loop_
_entity.id
_entity.type
_entity.pdbx_description
1 polymer ?
#
loop_
_entity_poly.entity_id
_entity_poly.type
_entity_poly.pdbx_seq_one_letter_code
_entity_poly.pdbx_strand_id
1 'polypeptide(L)'
;RVLDHFIKEARDTETALRGCKAGCGVTGTFVVPLTNVDFVVWEKKDTGLQALEVQSGLSLFGQALGAVRESVSRAAVQILIDNNKSNIHSLGQVLRSLHIQDLSLPPAPAVGDSVTRKVSSLSELLRVHTNFLRGKVRLL
;
A
#
# COMPACT_ATOMS: atom_id res chain seq x y z
N ARG A 1 14.47 4.35 -10.60
CA ARG A 1 13.98 5.62 -11.20
C ARG A 1 12.46 5.78 -11.08
N VAL A 2 11.64 4.83 -11.57
CA VAL A 2 10.16 4.92 -11.47
C VAL A 2 9.65 4.59 -10.05
N LEU A 3 10.05 3.45 -9.47
CA LEU A 3 9.64 3.10 -8.09
C LEU A 3 10.10 4.13 -7.05
N ASP A 4 11.29 4.70 -7.22
CA ASP A 4 11.82 5.72 -6.30
C ASP A 4 10.94 6.97 -6.27
N HIS A 5 10.29 7.31 -7.39
CA HIS A 5 9.34 8.41 -7.45
C HIS A 5 8.10 8.11 -6.59
N PHE A 6 7.50 6.93 -6.75
CA PHE A 6 6.35 6.52 -5.93
C PHE A 6 6.68 6.44 -4.43
N ILE A 7 7.87 5.94 -4.08
CA ILE A 7 8.35 5.91 -2.69
C ILE A 7 8.50 7.32 -2.14
N LYS A 8 9.06 8.24 -2.94
CA LYS A 8 9.23 9.64 -2.55
C LYS A 8 7.87 10.29 -2.31
N GLU A 9 6.93 10.16 -3.23
CA GLU A 9 5.59 10.74 -3.08
C GLU A 9 4.82 10.18 -1.88
N ALA A 10 4.92 8.87 -1.62
CA ALA A 10 4.34 8.27 -0.41
C ALA A 10 4.95 8.87 0.87
N ARG A 11 6.27 9.06 0.90
CA ARG A 11 6.97 9.67 2.04
C ARG A 11 6.65 11.15 2.21
N ASP A 12 6.49 11.89 1.11
CA ASP A 12 6.13 13.30 1.13
C ASP A 12 4.71 13.47 1.70
N THR A 13 3.76 12.63 1.28
CA THR A 13 2.41 12.58 1.87
C THR A 13 2.43 12.18 3.35
N GLU A 14 3.20 11.15 3.73
CA GLU A 14 3.39 10.77 5.13
C GLU A 14 3.92 11.94 5.98
N THR A 15 4.89 12.69 5.44
CA THR A 15 5.51 13.83 6.15
C THR A 15 4.53 14.99 6.27
N ALA A 16 3.82 15.34 5.20
CA ALA A 16 2.81 16.40 5.20
C ALA A 16 1.67 16.12 6.18
N LEU A 17 1.29 14.85 6.33
CA LEU A 17 0.19 14.40 7.19
C LEU A 17 0.68 13.88 8.55
N ARG A 18 1.97 13.97 8.87
CA ARG A 18 2.50 13.56 10.18
C ARG A 18 1.93 14.40 11.33
N GLY A 19 1.70 15.68 11.05
CA GLY A 19 1.09 16.62 12.00
C GLY A 19 -0.44 16.54 12.07
N CYS A 20 -1.08 15.75 11.20
CA CYS A 20 -2.53 15.51 11.23
C CYS A 20 -2.90 14.68 12.46
N LYS A 21 -3.11 15.34 13.60
CA LYS A 21 -3.72 14.75 14.80
C LYS A 21 -5.26 14.85 14.69
N ALA A 22 -5.97 14.92 15.83
CA ALA A 22 -7.44 14.99 15.91
C ALA A 22 -8.11 15.98 14.94
N GLY A 23 -7.42 17.06 14.53
CA GLY A 23 -7.92 18.06 13.57
C GLY A 23 -8.04 17.60 12.11
N CYS A 24 -7.62 16.38 11.75
CA CYS A 24 -7.80 15.86 10.39
C CYS A 24 -9.00 14.92 10.25
N GLY A 25 -9.77 14.69 11.31
CA GLY A 25 -11.06 13.99 11.24
C GLY A 25 -10.99 12.53 10.83
N VAL A 26 -9.79 11.93 10.73
CA VAL A 26 -9.65 10.52 10.38
C VAL A 26 -10.00 9.66 11.58
N THR A 27 -11.26 9.23 11.62
CA THR A 27 -11.76 8.25 12.59
C THR A 27 -12.01 6.94 11.87
N GLY A 28 -11.29 5.89 12.26
CA GLY A 28 -11.49 4.58 11.65
C GLY A 28 -10.40 3.60 12.01
N THR A 29 -10.74 2.32 11.88
CA THR A 29 -9.77 1.23 11.90
C THR A 29 -9.58 0.76 10.46
N PHE A 30 -8.35 0.82 9.97
CA PHE A 30 -7.99 0.45 8.60
C PHE A 30 -7.30 -0.90 8.60
N VAL A 31 -7.65 -1.75 7.63
CA VAL A 31 -6.96 -3.02 7.39
C VAL A 31 -5.84 -2.76 6.39
N VAL A 32 -4.62 -3.13 6.77
CA VAL A 32 -3.40 -2.93 5.96
C VAL A 32 -2.63 -4.25 5.85
N PRO A 33 -1.88 -4.48 4.76
CA PRO A 33 -1.05 -5.67 4.65
C PRO A 33 0.07 -5.67 5.69
N LEU A 34 0.54 -6.86 6.05
CA LEU A 34 1.81 -7.02 6.75
C LEU A 34 2.97 -6.63 5.81
N THR A 35 3.86 -5.78 6.33
CA THR A 35 4.96 -5.17 5.57
C THR A 35 6.33 -5.70 5.96
N ASN A 36 6.40 -6.54 6.99
CA ASN A 36 7.62 -7.27 7.32
C ASN A 36 7.98 -8.23 6.19
N VAL A 37 9.28 -8.32 5.93
CA VAL A 37 9.85 -9.24 4.96
C VAL A 37 10.90 -10.06 5.67
N ASP A 38 10.67 -11.36 5.78
CA ASP A 38 11.73 -12.32 6.02
C ASP A 38 12.41 -12.56 4.68
N PHE A 39 13.67 -12.14 4.54
CA PHE A 39 14.39 -12.21 3.27
C PHE A 39 14.58 -13.65 2.78
N VAL A 40 14.82 -14.60 3.69
CA VAL A 40 15.04 -16.01 3.33
C VAL A 40 13.75 -16.64 2.82
N VAL A 41 12.62 -16.32 3.46
CA VAL A 41 11.30 -16.79 3.03
C VAL A 41 10.87 -16.10 1.73
N TRP A 42 11.15 -14.80 1.61
CA TRP A 42 10.79 -14.02 0.43
C TRP A 42 11.53 -14.51 -0.81
N GLU A 43 12.86 -14.63 -0.76
CA GLU A 43 13.68 -15.05 -1.89
C GLU A 43 13.34 -16.46 -2.41
N LYS A 44 12.89 -17.36 -1.53
CA LYS A 44 12.47 -18.72 -1.90
C LYS A 44 11.03 -18.81 -2.40
N LYS A 45 10.25 -17.74 -2.30
CA LYS A 45 8.84 -17.72 -2.70
C LYS A 45 8.75 -17.56 -4.22
N ASP A 46 7.81 -18.29 -4.81
CA ASP A 46 7.44 -18.13 -6.23
C ASP A 46 7.16 -16.66 -6.57
N THR A 47 7.74 -16.19 -7.68
CA THR A 47 7.62 -14.80 -8.15
C THR A 47 6.16 -14.40 -8.39
N GLY A 48 5.33 -15.33 -8.87
CA GLY A 48 3.89 -15.11 -9.04
C GLY A 48 3.17 -14.89 -7.71
N LEU A 49 3.51 -15.67 -6.68
CA LEU A 49 3.00 -15.47 -5.31
C LEU A 49 3.50 -14.16 -4.69
N GLN A 50 4.76 -13.77 -4.91
CA GLN A 50 5.26 -12.46 -4.47
C GLN A 50 4.48 -11.32 -5.14
N ALA A 51 4.27 -11.41 -6.46
CA ALA A 51 3.49 -10.44 -7.21
C ALA A 51 2.04 -10.36 -6.72
N LEU A 52 1.41 -11.51 -6.43
CA LEU A 52 0.06 -11.57 -5.87
C LEU A 52 -0.02 -10.91 -4.49
N GLU A 53 0.96 -11.15 -3.61
CA GLU A 53 1.04 -10.46 -2.31
C GLU A 53 1.18 -8.95 -2.48
N VAL A 54 2.02 -8.51 -3.43
CA VAL A 54 2.20 -7.09 -3.71
C VAL A 54 0.90 -6.46 -4.24
N GLN A 55 0.24 -7.10 -5.20
CA GLN A 55 -1.02 -6.61 -5.77
C GLN A 55 -2.14 -6.55 -4.73
N SER A 56 -2.25 -7.58 -3.89
CA SER A 56 -3.24 -7.62 -2.79
C SER A 56 -2.98 -6.51 -1.78
N GLY A 57 -1.71 -6.28 -1.41
CA GLY A 57 -1.33 -5.20 -0.52
C GLY A 57 -1.63 -3.81 -1.08
N LEU A 58 -1.33 -3.56 -2.37
CA LEU A 58 -1.68 -2.31 -3.04
C LEU A 58 -3.21 -2.09 -3.05
N SER A 59 -4.00 -3.13 -3.30
CA SER A 59 -5.46 -3.06 -3.24
C SER A 59 -5.97 -2.65 -1.85
N LEU A 60 -5.43 -3.27 -0.79
CA LEU A 60 -5.79 -2.92 0.60
C LEU A 60 -5.46 -1.46 0.92
N PHE A 61 -4.30 -0.95 0.51
CA PHE A 61 -3.98 0.46 0.69
C PHE A 61 -4.93 1.39 -0.08
N GLY A 62 -5.29 1.04 -1.32
CA GLY A 62 -6.27 1.80 -2.11
C GLY A 62 -7.63 1.90 -1.41
N GLN A 63 -8.11 0.81 -0.82
CA GLN A 63 -9.34 0.76 -0.04
C GLN A 63 -9.24 1.59 1.24
N ALA A 64 -8.16 1.41 2.02
CA ALA A 64 -7.94 2.16 3.26
C ALA A 64 -7.89 3.68 3.01
N LEU A 65 -7.17 4.11 1.97
CA LEU A 65 -7.12 5.52 1.58
C LEU A 65 -8.46 6.03 1.02
N GLY A 66 -9.27 5.16 0.39
CA GLY A 66 -10.65 5.48 0.04
C GLY A 66 -11.49 5.84 1.26
N ALA A 67 -11.46 5.00 2.29
CA ALA A 67 -12.16 5.26 3.55
C ALA A 67 -11.64 6.54 4.26
N VAL A 68 -10.32 6.78 4.21
CA VAL A 68 -9.75 8.05 4.71
C VAL A 68 -10.35 9.23 3.95
N ARG A 69 -10.34 9.21 2.61
CA ARG A 69 -10.86 10.29 1.77
C ARG A 69 -12.31 10.64 2.14
N GLU A 70 -13.14 9.64 2.35
CA GLU A 70 -14.56 9.81 2.69
C GLU A 70 -14.78 10.40 4.10
N SER A 71 -13.87 10.13 5.04
CA SER A 71 -13.96 10.64 6.43
C SER A 71 -13.41 12.06 6.63
N VAL A 72 -12.55 12.55 5.71
CA VAL A 72 -11.93 13.87 5.86
C VAL A 72 -12.68 14.95 5.07
N SER A 73 -12.94 16.10 5.71
CA SER A 73 -13.59 17.27 5.07
C SER A 73 -12.59 18.32 4.56
N ARG A 74 -11.33 18.26 5.00
CA ARG A 74 -10.30 19.24 4.62
C ARG A 74 -9.79 18.96 3.21
N ALA A 75 -10.10 19.85 2.26
CA ALA A 75 -9.74 19.72 0.85
C ALA A 75 -8.24 19.43 0.61
N ALA A 76 -7.35 20.10 1.35
CA ALA A 76 -5.90 19.85 1.23
C ALA A 76 -5.51 18.39 1.57
N VAL A 77 -6.20 17.76 2.53
CA VAL A 77 -5.97 16.35 2.88
C VAL A 77 -6.55 15.44 1.81
N GLN A 78 -7.77 15.74 1.31
CA GLN A 78 -8.40 14.98 0.22
C GLN A 78 -7.51 14.90 -1.02
N ILE A 79 -6.92 16.03 -1.45
CA ILE A 79 -6.01 16.09 -2.61
C ILE A 79 -4.80 15.17 -2.41
N LEU A 80 -4.16 15.22 -1.23
CA LEU A 80 -3.01 14.38 -0.93
C LEU A 80 -3.37 12.88 -0.98
N ILE A 81 -4.52 12.51 -0.43
CA ILE A 81 -5.02 11.13 -0.44
C ILE A 81 -5.36 10.68 -1.85
N ASP A 82 -5.98 11.54 -2.66
CA ASP A 82 -6.34 11.24 -4.05
C ASP A 82 -5.14 11.00 -4.94
N ASN A 83 -4.12 11.85 -4.82
CA ASN A 83 -2.84 11.66 -5.49
C ASN A 83 -2.21 10.32 -5.08
N ASN A 84 -2.23 10.01 -3.78
CA ASN A 84 -1.66 8.75 -3.29
C ASN A 84 -2.42 7.51 -3.80
N LYS A 85 -3.76 7.58 -3.90
CA LYS A 85 -4.59 6.53 -4.52
C LYS A 85 -4.26 6.35 -6.01
N SER A 86 -4.14 7.45 -6.74
CA SER A 86 -3.75 7.43 -8.16
C SER A 86 -2.39 6.77 -8.37
N ASN A 87 -1.43 7.09 -7.48
CA ASN A 87 -0.08 6.52 -7.52
C ASN A 87 -0.08 5.02 -7.24
N ILE A 88 -0.84 4.55 -6.24
CA ILE A 88 -1.02 3.13 -5.97
C ILE A 88 -1.61 2.39 -7.18
N HIS A 89 -2.64 2.97 -7.80
CA HIS A 89 -3.23 2.39 -8.99
C HIS A 89 -2.23 2.30 -10.15
N SER A 90 -1.51 3.39 -10.42
CA SER A 90 -0.49 3.47 -11.48
C SER A 90 0.64 2.46 -11.26
N LEU A 91 1.15 2.37 -10.03
CA LEU A 91 2.15 1.38 -9.66
C LEU A 91 1.62 -0.05 -9.84
N GLY A 92 0.39 -0.32 -9.43
CA GLY A 92 -0.25 -1.63 -9.62
C GLY A 92 -0.32 -2.04 -11.09
N GLN A 93 -0.63 -1.10 -12.00
CA GLN A 93 -0.63 -1.33 -13.45
C GLN A 93 0.78 -1.60 -13.99
N VAL A 94 1.77 -0.80 -13.58
CA VAL A 94 3.18 -1.00 -13.98
C VAL A 94 3.65 -2.39 -13.56
N LEU A 95 3.45 -2.76 -12.29
CA LEU A 95 3.83 -4.08 -11.79
C LEU A 95 3.10 -5.18 -12.55
N ARG A 96 1.80 -5.02 -12.83
CA ARG A 96 1.07 -6.02 -13.61
C ARG A 96 1.70 -6.19 -14.99
N SER A 97 2.00 -5.11 -15.71
CA SER A 97 2.63 -5.19 -17.05
C SER A 97 3.99 -5.90 -17.05
N LEU A 98 4.77 -5.77 -15.98
CA LEU A 98 6.07 -6.45 -15.84
C LEU A 98 5.94 -7.95 -15.58
N HIS A 99 4.87 -8.37 -14.89
CA HIS A 99 4.65 -9.77 -14.50
C HIS A 99 3.66 -10.52 -15.41
N ILE A 100 3.09 -9.87 -16.44
CA ILE A 100 2.14 -10.48 -17.39
C ILE A 100 2.77 -11.60 -18.23
N GLN A 101 4.10 -11.75 -18.28
CA GLN A 101 4.75 -12.81 -19.05
C GLN A 101 4.87 -14.16 -18.33
N ASP A 102 4.62 -14.25 -17.00
CA ASP A 102 4.87 -15.47 -16.22
C ASP A 102 3.65 -16.02 -15.45
N LEU A 103 2.47 -15.42 -15.65
CA LEU A 103 1.31 -15.70 -14.80
C LEU A 103 0.24 -16.53 -15.51
N SER A 104 0.47 -17.84 -15.62
CA SER A 104 -0.62 -18.81 -15.53
C SER A 104 -1.04 -18.89 -14.05
N LEU A 105 -1.73 -17.84 -13.60
CA LEU A 105 -2.09 -17.64 -12.19
C LEU A 105 -3.13 -18.69 -11.77
N PRO A 106 -2.83 -19.56 -10.79
CA PRO A 106 -3.88 -20.36 -10.16
C PRO A 106 -4.90 -19.42 -9.50
N PRO A 107 -6.17 -19.82 -9.33
CA PRO A 107 -7.14 -19.03 -8.59
C PRO A 107 -6.55 -18.66 -7.23
N ALA A 108 -6.63 -17.38 -6.89
CA ALA A 108 -5.99 -16.79 -5.71
C ALA A 108 -6.14 -17.73 -4.50
N PRO A 109 -5.03 -18.18 -3.86
CA PRO A 109 -5.16 -18.88 -2.60
C PRO A 109 -5.90 -17.95 -1.64
N ALA A 110 -6.86 -18.51 -0.89
CA ALA A 110 -7.49 -17.79 0.20
C ALA A 110 -6.37 -17.22 1.06
N VAL A 111 -6.20 -15.89 1.01
CA VAL A 111 -5.20 -15.18 1.81
C VAL A 111 -5.57 -15.48 3.25
N GLY A 112 -4.86 -16.43 3.86
CA GLY A 112 -5.13 -16.86 5.22
C GLY A 112 -5.14 -15.66 6.15
N ASP A 113 -5.95 -15.73 7.20
CA ASP A 113 -6.27 -14.65 8.14
C ASP A 113 -5.05 -14.00 8.86
N SER A 114 -3.81 -14.38 8.53
CA SER A 114 -2.55 -13.92 9.13
C SER A 114 -1.74 -12.90 8.32
N VAL A 115 -2.21 -12.41 7.15
CA VAL A 115 -1.40 -11.54 6.26
C VAL A 115 -1.76 -10.04 6.36
N THR A 116 -2.73 -9.68 7.19
CA THR A 116 -3.16 -8.30 7.39
C THR A 116 -3.11 -7.90 8.87
N ARG A 117 -3.04 -6.59 9.13
CA ARG A 117 -3.17 -6.02 10.47
C ARG A 117 -4.09 -4.81 10.44
N LYS A 118 -4.63 -4.46 11.60
CA LYS A 118 -5.44 -3.25 11.78
C LYS A 118 -4.56 -2.10 12.27
N VAL A 119 -4.84 -0.89 11.80
CA VAL A 119 -4.23 0.37 12.25
C VAL A 119 -5.32 1.39 12.53
N SER A 120 -5.14 2.21 13.56
CA SER A 120 -6.19 3.13 14.05
C SER A 120 -5.90 4.61 13.77
N SER A 121 -4.83 4.91 13.03
CA SER A 121 -4.48 6.29 12.69
C SER A 121 -3.99 6.44 11.25
N LEU A 122 -4.24 7.62 10.68
CA LEU A 122 -3.74 7.98 9.35
C LEU A 122 -2.21 7.93 9.28
N SER A 123 -1.52 8.42 10.31
CA SER A 123 -0.06 8.40 10.34
C SER A 123 0.49 6.97 10.32
N GLU A 124 -0.14 6.05 11.05
CA GLU A 124 0.27 4.64 11.01
C GLU A 124 -0.01 4.01 9.63
N LEU A 125 -1.19 4.26 9.05
CA LEU A 125 -1.53 3.81 7.69
C LEU A 125 -0.48 4.27 6.66
N LEU A 126 -0.15 5.57 6.64
CA LEU A 126 0.80 6.13 5.68
C LEU A 126 2.22 5.58 5.91
N ARG A 127 2.64 5.42 7.17
CA ARG A 127 3.93 4.80 7.50
C ARG A 127 4.01 3.36 7.01
N VAL A 128 2.94 2.58 7.21
CA VAL A 128 2.86 1.19 6.74
C VAL A 128 2.88 1.16 5.20
N HIS A 129 2.20 2.07 4.53
CA HIS A 129 2.27 2.22 3.07
C HIS A 129 3.71 2.51 2.58
N THR A 130 4.39 3.49 3.15
CA THR A 130 5.79 3.80 2.80
C THR A 130 6.70 2.59 3.01
N ASN A 131 6.54 1.86 4.12
CA ASN A 131 7.33 0.66 4.41
C ASN A 131 7.08 -0.47 3.41
N PHE A 132 5.83 -0.66 3.00
CA PHE A 132 5.48 -1.65 1.98
C PHE A 132 6.18 -1.36 0.65
N LEU A 133 6.16 -0.10 0.20
CA LEU A 133 6.84 0.31 -1.04
C LEU A 133 8.36 0.13 -0.96
N ARG A 134 8.96 0.41 0.20
CA ARG A 134 10.41 0.27 0.42
C ARG A 134 10.86 -1.18 0.64
N GLY A 135 9.95 -2.05 1.07
CA GLY A 135 10.17 -3.46 1.34
C GLY A 135 9.65 -4.31 0.18
N LYS A 136 8.51 -4.98 0.39
CA LYS A 136 7.94 -5.99 -0.55
C LYS A 136 7.89 -5.52 -2.01
N VAL A 137 7.50 -4.27 -2.28
CA VAL A 137 7.42 -3.78 -3.67
C VAL A 137 8.78 -3.59 -4.32
N ARG A 138 9.80 -3.18 -3.55
CA ARG A 138 11.16 -3.01 -4.07
C ARG A 138 11.90 -4.34 -4.22
N LEU A 139 11.51 -5.33 -3.43
CA LEU A 139 12.10 -6.68 -3.43
C LEU A 139 11.39 -7.64 -4.40
N LEU A 140 10.27 -7.22 -4.97
CA LEU A 140 9.66 -7.83 -6.15
C LEU A 140 10.38 -7.29 -7.40
#